data_AF-A0A497LCY1-F1
#
_entry.id   AF-A0A497LCY1-F1
#
_cell.length_a   1.000
_cell.length_b   1.000
_cell.length_c   1.000
_cell.angle_alpha   90.00
_cell.angle_beta   90.00
_cell.angle_gamma   90.00
#
_symmetry.space_group_name_H-M   'P 1'
#
loop_
_entity.id
_entity.type
_entity.pdbx_description
1 polymer ?
#
loop_
_entity_poly.entity_id
_entity_poly.type
_entity_poly.pdbx_seq_one_letter_code
_entity_poly.pdbx_strand_id
1 'polypeptide(L)'
;MEEPAVQTDYEKLGLKVGLECHQQLNTKEKLFCSCKPELFRGEPKITFLRRLRPTQSEMGQIDPAAYFEFKKGIKILYEADPQTSCLVEMDEEPPHDLNREALDITLTVALMMNAK
;
A
#
# COMPACT_ATOMS: atom_id res chain seq x y z
N MET A 1 43.67 19.60 7.85
CA MET A 1 42.90 20.70 8.43
C MET A 1 41.45 20.38 8.19
N GLU A 2 40.73 19.89 9.21
CA GLU A 2 39.28 19.74 9.11
C GLU A 2 38.66 21.13 9.03
N GLU A 3 37.83 21.38 8.02
CA GLU A 3 37.03 22.59 7.95
C GLU A 3 36.05 22.59 9.13
N PRO A 4 35.88 23.72 9.84
CA PRO A 4 34.96 23.79 10.96
C PRO A 4 33.54 23.55 10.44
N ALA A 5 32.83 22.61 11.06
CA ALA A 5 31.44 22.33 10.74
C ALA A 5 30.64 23.63 10.89
N VAL A 6 30.08 24.12 9.78
CA VAL A 6 29.17 25.27 9.80
C VAL A 6 27.91 24.85 10.53
N GLN A 7 27.77 25.31 11.77
CA GLN A 7 26.56 25.09 12.56
C GLN A 7 25.41 25.83 11.88
N THR A 8 24.54 25.06 11.23
CA THR A 8 23.41 25.60 10.47
C THR A 8 22.25 25.90 11.40
N ASP A 9 21.76 27.14 11.36
CA ASP A 9 20.61 27.59 12.13
C ASP A 9 19.31 27.24 11.38
N TYR A 10 18.76 26.06 11.69
CA TYR A 10 17.56 25.55 11.02
C TYR A 10 16.29 26.34 11.34
N GLU A 11 16.25 27.03 12.48
CA GLU A 11 15.12 27.89 12.86
C GLU A 11 15.06 29.13 11.97
N LYS A 12 16.20 29.82 11.75
CA LYS A 12 16.28 30.96 10.82
C LYS A 12 15.96 30.57 9.38
N LEU A 13 16.29 29.34 8.99
CA LEU A 13 15.94 28.80 7.68
C LEU A 13 14.45 28.47 7.54
N GLY A 14 13.70 28.41 8.65
CA GLY A 14 12.31 27.99 8.65
C GLY A 14 12.13 26.54 8.19
N LEU A 15 13.09 25.66 8.51
CA LEU A 15 13.08 24.26 8.10
C LEU A 15 11.83 23.55 8.65
N LYS A 16 11.17 22.76 7.78
CA LYS A 16 10.04 21.89 8.13
C LYS A 16 10.34 20.48 7.65
N VAL A 17 10.11 19.49 8.51
CA VAL A 17 10.34 18.07 8.23
C VAL A 17 9.09 17.26 8.60
N GLY A 18 8.75 16.29 7.75
CA GLY A 18 7.71 15.29 8.02
C GLY A 18 8.32 13.89 8.00
N LEU A 19 7.70 12.97 8.74
CA LEU A 19 8.07 11.56 8.77
C LEU A 19 6.87 10.70 8.38
N GLU A 20 7.09 9.72 7.51
CA GLU A 20 6.10 8.72 7.12
C GLU A 20 6.70 7.33 7.32
N CYS A 21 5.97 6.44 7.99
CA CYS A 21 6.42 5.08 8.29
C CYS A 21 5.31 4.09 7.94
N HIS A 22 5.65 3.06 7.15
CA HIS A 22 4.76 1.95 6.82
C HIS A 22 5.27 0.68 7.49
N GLN A 23 4.38 -0.04 8.18
CA GLN A 23 4.72 -1.28 8.89
C GLN A 23 3.70 -2.36 8.59
N GLN A 24 4.17 -3.55 8.19
CA GLN A 24 3.31 -4.71 8.02
C GLN A 24 2.98 -5.33 9.38
N LEU A 25 1.72 -5.73 9.57
CA LEU A 25 1.28 -6.41 10.78
C LEU A 25 1.43 -7.93 10.61
N ASN A 26 1.92 -8.60 11.64
CA ASN A 26 2.05 -10.06 11.67
C ASN A 26 0.73 -10.71 12.11
N THR A 27 -0.34 -10.51 11.33
CA THR A 27 -1.66 -11.11 11.56
C THR A 27 -1.72 -12.53 10.97
N LYS A 28 -2.71 -13.31 11.38
CA LYS A 28 -2.93 -14.67 10.84
C LYS A 28 -3.45 -14.65 9.40
N GLU A 29 -4.22 -13.62 9.06
CA GLU A 29 -4.90 -13.45 7.79
C GLU A 29 -4.65 -12.03 7.25
N LYS A 30 -4.81 -11.83 5.94
CA LYS A 30 -4.74 -10.50 5.28
C LYS A 30 -5.90 -9.60 5.77
N LEU A 31 -5.88 -8.34 5.34
CA LEU A 31 -6.78 -7.32 5.90
C LEU A 31 -8.27 -7.54 5.55
N PHE A 32 -8.55 -8.05 4.35
CA PHE A 32 -9.91 -8.21 3.81
C PHE A 32 -10.16 -9.58 3.18
N CYS A 33 -9.36 -10.58 3.54
CA CYS A 33 -9.58 -11.97 3.13
C CYS A 33 -8.84 -12.92 4.08
N SER A 34 -9.24 -14.20 4.09
CA SER A 34 -8.63 -15.22 4.96
C SER A 34 -7.32 -15.82 4.45
N CYS A 35 -6.69 -15.21 3.45
CA CYS A 35 -5.36 -15.63 3.01
C CYS A 35 -4.31 -15.31 4.05
N LYS A 36 -3.26 -16.13 4.14
CA LYS A 36 -2.10 -15.84 5.00
C LYS A 36 -1.30 -14.66 4.42
N PRO A 37 -0.81 -13.72 5.25
CA PRO A 37 0.05 -12.63 4.80
C PRO A 37 1.51 -13.08 4.64
N GLU A 38 1.70 -14.19 3.92
CA GLU A 38 3.02 -14.78 3.63
C GLU A 38 3.40 -14.48 2.18
N LEU A 39 4.70 -14.22 1.94
CA LEU A 39 5.22 -14.08 0.58
C LEU A 39 5.50 -15.47 0.01
N PHE A 40 4.92 -15.79 -1.14
CA PHE A 40 5.37 -16.95 -1.91
C PHE A 40 6.62 -16.59 -2.72
N ARG A 41 7.59 -17.52 -2.77
CA ARG A 41 8.85 -17.39 -3.52
C ARG A 41 9.05 -18.66 -4.34
N GLY A 42 8.37 -18.74 -5.48
CA GLY A 42 8.38 -19.92 -6.36
C GLY A 42 7.60 -19.65 -7.64
N GLU A 43 7.47 -20.67 -8.48
CA GLU A 43 6.70 -20.57 -9.72
C GLU A 43 5.21 -20.30 -9.44
N PRO A 44 4.60 -19.30 -10.09
CA PRO A 44 3.18 -19.03 -9.91
C PRO A 44 2.34 -20.17 -10.48
N LYS A 45 1.35 -20.60 -9.72
CA LYS A 45 0.39 -21.62 -10.19
C LYS A 45 -0.72 -21.01 -11.03
N ILE A 46 -0.98 -19.72 -10.84
CA ILE A 46 -2.00 -18.95 -11.53
C ILE A 46 -1.36 -17.65 -12.00
N THR A 47 -1.59 -17.29 -13.25
CA THR A 47 -1.23 -15.98 -13.78
C THR A 47 -2.40 -15.37 -14.52
N PHE A 48 -2.54 -14.04 -14.44
CA PHE A 48 -3.59 -13.34 -15.16
C PHE A 48 -3.16 -11.92 -15.53
N LEU A 49 -3.63 -11.45 -16.68
CA LEU A 49 -3.35 -10.11 -17.17
C LEU A 49 -4.50 -9.16 -16.85
N ARG A 50 -4.18 -7.94 -16.42
CA ARG A 50 -5.13 -6.84 -16.31
C ARG A 50 -4.57 -5.57 -16.92
N ARG A 51 -5.47 -4.64 -17.23
CA ARG A 51 -5.15 -3.27 -17.63
C ARG A 51 -6.05 -2.33 -16.84
N LEU A 52 -5.42 -1.48 -16.03
CA LEU A 52 -6.14 -0.44 -15.31
C LEU A 52 -6.60 0.66 -16.29
N ARG A 53 -7.73 1.28 -15.97
CA ARG A 53 -8.30 2.38 -16.74
C ARG A 53 -8.57 3.55 -15.81
N PRO A 54 -8.37 4.79 -16.26
CA PRO A 54 -8.72 5.96 -15.47
C PRO A 54 -10.25 6.08 -15.40
N THR A 55 -10.73 6.59 -14.29
CA THR A 55 -12.15 6.88 -14.06
C THR A 55 -12.37 8.40 -14.10
N GLN A 56 -13.58 8.81 -14.48
CA GLN A 56 -14.00 10.20 -14.43
C GLN A 56 -14.45 10.56 -13.01
N SER A 57 -14.12 11.77 -12.57
CA SER A 57 -14.71 12.38 -11.38
C SER A 57 -16.19 12.70 -11.61
N GLU A 58 -16.89 13.11 -10.55
CA GLU A 58 -18.28 13.56 -10.63
C GLU A 58 -18.47 14.70 -11.65
N MET A 59 -17.44 15.53 -11.86
CA MET A 59 -17.44 16.63 -12.83
C MET A 59 -16.93 16.21 -14.22
N GLY A 60 -16.77 14.90 -14.47
CA GLY A 60 -16.27 14.35 -15.73
C GLY A 60 -14.77 14.50 -15.95
N GLN A 61 -14.01 14.97 -14.94
CA GLN A 61 -12.57 15.20 -15.06
C GLN A 61 -11.79 13.91 -14.85
N ILE A 62 -10.64 13.77 -15.51
CA ILE A 62 -9.75 12.63 -15.33
C ILE A 62 -8.47 13.12 -14.67
N ASP A 63 -7.98 12.37 -13.68
CA ASP A 63 -6.68 12.62 -13.06
C ASP A 63 -5.55 12.59 -14.13
N PRO A 64 -4.75 13.66 -14.27
CA PRO A 64 -3.71 13.73 -15.28
C PRO A 64 -2.62 12.64 -15.15
N ALA A 65 -2.27 12.23 -13.92
CA ALA A 65 -1.27 11.20 -13.68
C ALA A 65 -1.80 9.81 -14.04
N ALA A 66 -3.04 9.49 -13.65
CA ALA A 66 -3.68 8.24 -14.05
C ALA A 66 -3.86 8.15 -15.58
N TYR A 67 -4.20 9.26 -16.23
CA TYR A 67 -4.31 9.33 -17.69
C TYR A 67 -2.96 9.17 -18.39
N PHE A 68 -1.91 9.79 -17.85
CA PHE A 68 -0.54 9.62 -18.34
C PHE A 68 -0.10 8.15 -18.26
N GLU A 69 -0.35 7.47 -17.13
CA GLU A 69 -0.03 6.06 -16.96
C GLU A 69 -0.82 5.18 -17.95
N PHE A 70 -2.12 5.45 -18.10
CA PHE A 70 -2.98 4.72 -19.04
C PHE A 70 -2.50 4.81 -20.49
N LYS A 71 -1.96 5.97 -20.90
CA LYS A 71 -1.41 6.20 -22.24
C LYS A 71 -0.18 5.35 -22.55
N LYS A 72 0.58 4.90 -21.54
CA LYS A 72 1.69 3.96 -21.74
C LYS A 72 1.22 2.60 -22.24
N GLY A 73 -0.07 2.28 -22.09
CA GLY A 73 -0.66 1.04 -22.61
C GLY A 73 -0.18 -0.22 -21.88
N ILE A 74 0.33 -0.07 -20.66
CA ILE A 74 0.90 -1.16 -19.86
C ILE A 74 -0.19 -2.16 -19.47
N LYS A 75 0.15 -3.45 -19.57
CA LYS A 75 -0.61 -4.56 -18.98
C LYS A 75 0.18 -5.08 -17.79
N ILE A 76 -0.53 -5.43 -16.73
CA ILE A 76 0.05 -5.97 -15.50
C ILE A 76 -0.19 -7.47 -15.51
N LEU A 77 0.88 -8.25 -15.42
CA LEU A 77 0.83 -9.68 -15.17
C LEU A 77 0.83 -9.89 -13.66
N TYR A 78 -0.27 -10.42 -13.13
CA TYR A 78 -0.36 -10.83 -11.75
C TYR A 78 -0.02 -12.30 -11.64
N GLU A 79 0.76 -12.62 -10.61
CA GLU A 79 1.22 -13.95 -10.26
C GLU A 79 0.59 -14.32 -8.91
N ALA A 80 -0.01 -15.51 -8.85
CA ALA A 80 -0.73 -15.96 -7.67
C ALA A 80 -0.51 -17.45 -7.42
N ASP A 81 -0.66 -17.80 -6.15
CA ASP A 81 -0.66 -19.18 -5.69
C ASP A 81 -1.90 -19.42 -4.78
N PRO A 82 -2.51 -20.62 -4.78
CA PRO A 82 -3.70 -20.88 -3.98
C PRO A 82 -3.49 -20.91 -2.46
N GLN A 83 -2.25 -20.86 -1.97
CA GLN A 83 -1.94 -20.88 -0.53
C GLN A 83 -2.01 -19.47 0.07
N THR A 84 -1.63 -18.44 -0.69
CA THR A 84 -1.56 -17.04 -0.21
C THR A 84 -2.49 -16.08 -0.97
N SER A 85 -3.19 -16.54 -2.00
CA SER A 85 -4.12 -15.74 -2.80
C SER A 85 -5.48 -16.41 -2.99
N CYS A 86 -6.53 -15.59 -3.00
CA CYS A 86 -7.93 -15.98 -3.25
C CYS A 86 -8.55 -15.02 -4.28
N LEU A 87 -9.86 -15.15 -4.54
CA LEU A 87 -10.56 -14.32 -5.52
C LEU A 87 -10.61 -12.83 -5.14
N VAL A 88 -10.59 -12.50 -3.83
CA VAL A 88 -10.48 -11.10 -3.37
C VAL A 88 -9.18 -10.46 -3.88
N GLU A 89 -8.05 -11.17 -3.82
CA GLU A 89 -6.76 -10.70 -4.32
C GLU A 89 -6.72 -10.57 -5.85
N MET A 90 -7.66 -11.24 -6.54
CA MET A 90 -7.79 -11.22 -8.00
C MET A 90 -8.82 -10.20 -8.49
N ASP A 91 -9.51 -9.49 -7.58
CA ASP A 91 -10.65 -8.62 -7.88
C ASP A 91 -11.83 -9.37 -8.54
N GLU A 92 -12.03 -10.63 -8.13
CA GLU A 92 -13.10 -11.52 -8.64
C GLU A 92 -14.11 -11.91 -7.55
N GLU A 93 -13.98 -11.35 -6.35
CA GLU A 93 -14.89 -11.54 -5.21
C GLU A 93 -14.91 -10.25 -4.36
N PRO A 94 -16.07 -9.85 -3.80
CA PRO A 94 -16.12 -8.73 -2.86
C PRO A 94 -15.17 -8.93 -1.67
N PRO A 95 -14.49 -7.87 -1.20
CA PRO A 95 -13.69 -7.94 0.02
C PRO A 95 -14.50 -8.44 1.21
N HIS A 96 -13.88 -9.26 2.06
CA HIS A 96 -14.49 -9.72 3.31
C HIS A 96 -14.49 -8.59 4.35
N ASP A 97 -15.10 -8.86 5.51
CA ASP A 97 -15.07 -7.94 6.64
C ASP A 97 -13.63 -7.63 7.08
N LEU A 98 -13.45 -6.43 7.63
CA LEU A 98 -12.17 -5.97 8.19
C LEU A 98 -11.61 -6.97 9.20
N ASN A 99 -10.36 -7.39 9.00
CA ASN A 99 -9.65 -8.25 9.93
C ASN A 99 -9.57 -7.62 11.33
N ARG A 100 -10.20 -8.27 12.31
CA ARG A 100 -10.31 -7.80 13.70
C ARG A 100 -8.98 -7.81 14.45
N GLU A 101 -8.08 -8.72 14.12
CA GLU A 101 -6.72 -8.76 14.69
C GLU A 101 -5.90 -7.56 14.20
N ALA A 102 -5.96 -7.26 12.89
CA ALA A 102 -5.30 -6.08 12.33
C ALA A 102 -5.82 -4.78 12.97
N LEU A 103 -7.14 -4.70 13.18
CA LEU A 103 -7.77 -3.56 13.85
C LEU A 103 -7.29 -3.40 15.30
N ASP A 104 -7.25 -4.49 16.07
CA ASP A 104 -6.82 -4.46 17.47
C ASP A 104 -5.36 -4.01 17.62
N ILE A 105 -4.46 -4.55 16.79
CA ILE A 105 -3.06 -4.12 16.75
C ILE A 105 -2.96 -2.63 16.38
N THR A 106 -3.71 -2.19 15.37
CA THR A 106 -3.71 -0.78 14.92
C THR A 106 -4.19 0.16 16.02
N LEU A 107 -5.26 -0.18 16.73
CA LEU A 107 -5.75 0.61 17.87
C LEU A 107 -4.74 0.63 19.02
N THR A 108 -4.09 -0.49 19.28
CA THR A 108 -3.02 -0.57 20.29
C THR A 108 -1.87 0.38 19.93
N VAL A 109 -1.37 0.35 18.69
CA VAL A 109 -0.32 1.26 18.22
C VAL A 109 -0.78 2.72 18.28
N ALA A 110 -2.01 3.01 17.87
CA ALA A 110 -2.59 4.34 17.94
C ALA A 110 -2.58 4.90 19.38
N LEU A 111 -3.02 4.10 20.35
CA LEU A 111 -3.00 4.47 21.76
C LEU A 111 -1.58 4.64 22.31
N MET A 112 -0.63 3.79 21.92
CA MET A 112 0.79 3.94 22.28
C MET A 112 1.39 5.26 21.76
N MET A 113 0.87 5.78 20.64
CA MET A 113 1.29 7.05 20.04
C MET A 113 0.45 8.25 20.50
N ASN A 114 -0.46 8.07 21.46
CA ASN A 114 -1.41 9.10 21.91
C ASN A 114 -2.27 9.70 20.78
N ALA A 115 -2.59 8.89 19.77
CA ALA A 115 -3.58 9.24 18.75
C ALA A 115 -4.99 9.24 19.34
N LYS A 116 -5.92 9.97 18.72
CA LYS A 116 -7.31 10.12 19.15
C LYS A 116 -8.29 9.55 18.14
#